data_AF-A0A6P8F7L6-F1
#
_entry.id   AF-A0A6P8F7L6-F1
#
_cell.length_a   1.000
_cell.length_b   1.000
_cell.length_c   1.000
_cell.angle_alpha   90.00
_cell.angle_beta   90.00
_cell.angle_gamma   90.00
#
_symmetry.space_group_name_H-M   'P 1'
#
loop_
_entity.id
_entity.type
_entity.pdbx_description
1 polymer ?
#
loop_
_entity_poly.entity_id
_entity_poly.type
_entity_poly.pdbx_seq_one_letter_code
_entity_poly.pdbx_strand_id
1 'polypeptide(L)'
;MVALCFSMCREIGENHEGAARTQLKIIESQPWIVTAELKSALIKVQTLFKDAAESLFKDSCVRQAVRCVKMAKLVTLQLHLLSHGHSQRVINLRPAEVLTTILELPHCYQVFVVTEAYDFSPDWAEVLYKKIILKGDFIFLEEFKLYRPLSASLFEEISKKLTQNRPPNASHNLKKLLHHCEDIYICYKLAYDHKFFDVANMLLQDSKTSSYLNDRLIS
;
A
#
# COMPACT_ATOMS: atom_id res chain seq x y z
N MET A 1 7.03 -18.09 47.48
CA MET A 1 8.10 -18.32 46.49
C MET A 1 7.61 -17.76 45.17
N VAL A 2 7.95 -16.51 44.86
CA VAL A 2 7.56 -15.86 43.60
C VAL A 2 8.56 -16.36 42.55
N ALA A 3 8.11 -17.19 41.63
CA ALA A 3 8.93 -17.61 40.50
C ALA A 3 9.21 -16.37 39.63
N LEU A 4 10.39 -15.77 39.79
CA LEU A 4 10.95 -14.87 38.79
C LEU A 4 11.18 -15.70 37.53
N CYS A 5 10.26 -15.64 36.58
CA CYS A 5 10.49 -16.13 35.23
C CYS A 5 11.63 -15.30 34.63
N PHE A 6 12.88 -15.72 34.83
CA PHE A 6 14.05 -15.31 34.05
C PHE A 6 13.94 -15.86 32.62
N SER A 7 12.79 -15.71 31.98
CA SER A 7 12.66 -16.03 30.57
C SER A 7 13.38 -14.91 29.84
N MET A 8 14.60 -15.20 29.36
CA MET A 8 15.42 -14.35 28.48
C MET A 8 14.74 -14.18 27.10
N CYS A 9 13.42 -13.98 27.06
CA CYS A 9 12.59 -13.90 25.87
C CYS A 9 13.03 -12.76 24.97
N ARG A 10 13.45 -11.64 25.56
CA ARG A 10 14.02 -10.53 24.80
C ARG A 10 15.33 -10.89 24.12
N GLU A 11 16.28 -11.48 24.84
CA GLU A 11 17.58 -11.86 24.25
C GLU A 11 17.41 -12.92 23.15
N ILE A 12 16.53 -13.90 23.36
CA ILE A 12 16.14 -14.87 22.34
C ILE A 12 15.57 -14.16 21.11
N GLY A 13 14.65 -13.21 21.32
CA GLY A 13 14.05 -12.43 20.25
C GLY A 13 15.05 -11.57 19.47
N GLU A 14 15.92 -10.85 20.17
CA GLU A 14 17.00 -10.04 19.58
C GLU A 14 17.99 -10.91 18.79
N ASN A 15 18.30 -12.12 19.29
CA ASN A 15 19.15 -13.08 18.57
C ASN A 15 18.50 -13.58 17.28
N HIS A 16 17.22 -13.96 17.29
CA HIS A 16 16.50 -14.36 16.09
C HIS A 16 16.38 -13.22 15.08
N GLU A 17 16.08 -11.99 15.53
CA GLU A 17 16.04 -10.80 14.68
C GLU A 17 17.41 -10.53 14.05
N GLY A 18 18.48 -10.58 14.85
CA GLY A 18 19.86 -10.39 14.39
C GLY A 18 20.28 -11.44 13.35
N ALA A 19 19.92 -12.71 13.56
CA ALA A 19 20.16 -13.78 12.60
C ALA A 19 19.38 -13.56 11.29
N ALA A 20 18.12 -13.15 11.36
CA ALA A 20 17.30 -12.85 10.18
C ALA A 20 17.89 -11.70 9.36
N ARG A 21 18.29 -10.61 10.03
CA ARG A 21 18.93 -9.45 9.40
C ARG A 21 20.27 -9.80 8.76
N THR A 22 21.06 -10.64 9.40
CA THR A 22 22.33 -11.12 8.85
C THR A 22 22.10 -11.93 7.58
N GLN A 23 21.12 -12.84 7.58
CA GLN A 23 20.75 -13.60 6.39
C GLN A 23 20.24 -12.71 5.25
N LEU A 24 19.43 -11.68 5.55
CA LEU A 24 19.02 -10.70 4.56
C LEU A 24 20.20 -9.96 3.92
N LYS A 25 21.22 -9.58 4.70
CA LYS A 25 22.45 -8.95 4.17
C LYS A 25 23.25 -9.90 3.28
N ILE A 26 23.32 -11.18 3.64
CA ILE A 26 23.97 -12.20 2.80
C ILE A 26 23.23 -12.31 1.46
N ILE A 27 21.89 -12.35 1.47
CA ILE A 27 21.07 -12.35 0.25
C ILE A 27 21.31 -11.08 -0.58
N GLU A 28 21.39 -9.91 0.07
CA GLU A 28 21.64 -8.62 -0.61
C GLU A 28 23.01 -8.59 -1.32
N SER A 29 24.02 -9.23 -0.73
CA SER A 29 25.39 -9.27 -1.27
C SER A 29 25.54 -10.15 -2.52
N GLN A 30 24.56 -11.01 -2.80
CA GLN A 30 24.57 -11.93 -3.94
C GLN A 30 23.78 -11.35 -5.13
N PRO A 31 24.10 -11.73 -6.37
CA PRO A 31 23.28 -11.37 -7.51
C PRO A 31 21.86 -11.93 -7.33
N TRP A 32 20.85 -11.13 -7.68
CA TRP A 32 19.46 -11.55 -7.56
C TRP A 32 19.12 -12.61 -8.62
N ILE A 33 19.25 -13.89 -8.24
CA ILE A 33 18.96 -15.05 -9.09
C ILE A 33 17.99 -15.94 -8.33
N VAL A 34 16.87 -16.31 -8.97
CA VAL A 34 15.84 -17.15 -8.36
C VAL A 34 16.31 -18.60 -8.34
N THR A 35 16.93 -19.02 -7.24
CA THR A 35 17.38 -20.39 -7.00
C THR A 35 16.58 -21.06 -5.90
N ALA A 36 16.65 -22.39 -5.81
CA ALA A 36 16.10 -23.14 -4.68
C ALA A 36 16.75 -22.73 -3.35
N GLU A 37 18.04 -22.40 -3.38
CA GLU A 37 18.80 -21.91 -2.23
C GLU A 37 18.32 -20.54 -1.75
N LEU A 38 18.00 -19.62 -2.67
CA LEU A 38 17.39 -18.35 -2.30
C LEU A 38 16.05 -18.56 -1.60
N LYS A 39 15.19 -19.45 -2.15
CA LYS A 39 13.88 -19.76 -1.54
C LYS A 39 14.05 -20.36 -0.14
N SER A 40 14.98 -21.28 0.06
CA SER A 40 15.23 -21.89 1.37
C SER A 40 15.80 -20.86 2.37
N ALA A 41 16.70 -19.99 1.93
CA ALA A 41 17.21 -18.88 2.75
C ALA A 41 16.08 -17.92 3.17
N LEU A 42 15.17 -17.57 2.26
CA LEU A 42 14.02 -16.73 2.56
C LEU A 42 13.02 -17.38 3.53
N ILE A 43 12.77 -18.69 3.39
CA ILE A 43 11.96 -19.44 4.37
C ILE A 43 12.61 -19.36 5.76
N LYS A 44 13.93 -19.55 5.84
CA LYS A 44 14.68 -19.42 7.10
C LYS A 44 14.56 -18.01 7.69
N VAL A 45 14.71 -16.97 6.89
CA VAL A 45 14.52 -15.57 7.32
C VAL A 45 13.10 -15.35 7.84
N GLN A 46 12.08 -15.86 7.15
CA GLN A 46 10.69 -15.73 7.57
C GLN A 46 10.46 -16.37 8.94
N THR A 47 10.95 -17.60 9.15
CA THR A 47 10.83 -18.31 10.43
C THR A 47 11.52 -17.53 11.55
N LEU A 48 12.75 -17.06 11.32
CA LEU A 48 13.49 -16.28 12.31
C LEU A 48 12.74 -14.99 12.72
N PHE A 49 12.14 -14.26 11.77
CA PHE A 49 11.33 -13.08 12.14
C PHE A 49 10.05 -13.44 12.90
N LYS A 50 9.41 -14.58 12.60
CA LYS A 50 8.24 -15.06 13.37
C LYS A 50 8.64 -15.42 14.80
N ASP A 51 9.71 -16.18 14.97
CA ASP A 51 10.24 -16.58 16.28
C ASP A 51 10.69 -15.36 17.11
N ALA A 52 11.32 -14.39 16.44
CA ALA A 52 11.70 -13.11 17.06
C ALA A 52 10.47 -12.34 17.55
N ALA A 53 9.45 -12.21 16.70
CA ALA A 53 8.21 -11.50 17.05
C ALA A 53 7.52 -12.14 18.26
N GLU A 54 7.40 -13.48 18.29
CA GLU A 54 6.77 -14.20 19.40
C GLU A 54 7.55 -14.00 20.71
N SER A 55 8.87 -14.12 20.65
CA SER A 55 9.74 -13.98 21.83
C SER A 55 9.74 -12.54 22.38
N LEU A 56 9.81 -11.54 21.50
CA LEU A 56 9.71 -10.13 21.88
C LEU A 56 8.33 -9.77 22.42
N PHE A 57 7.26 -10.37 21.91
CA PHE A 57 5.91 -10.15 22.41
C PHE A 57 5.74 -10.70 23.84
N LYS A 58 6.31 -11.88 24.14
CA LYS A 58 6.31 -12.47 25.50
C LYS A 58 6.97 -11.55 26.53
N ASP A 59 7.97 -10.77 26.13
CA ASP A 59 8.64 -9.77 26.99
C ASP A 59 8.04 -8.36 26.88
N SER A 60 6.82 -8.21 26.34
CA SER A 60 6.14 -6.93 26.14
C SER A 60 6.91 -5.90 25.28
N CYS A 61 7.88 -6.32 24.47
CA CYS A 61 8.61 -5.49 23.51
C CYS A 61 7.80 -5.27 22.22
N VAL A 62 6.56 -4.80 22.36
CA VAL A 62 5.53 -4.79 21.29
C VAL A 62 5.99 -4.05 20.03
N ARG A 63 6.65 -2.90 20.16
CA ARG A 63 7.12 -2.14 18.98
C ARG A 63 8.11 -2.93 18.13
N GLN A 64 9.02 -3.65 18.78
CA GLN A 64 10.03 -4.46 18.09
C GLN A 64 9.43 -5.74 17.53
N ALA A 65 8.51 -6.37 18.28
CA ALA A 65 7.72 -7.50 17.78
C ALA A 65 6.95 -7.14 16.50
N VAL A 66 6.27 -5.97 16.49
CA VAL A 66 5.56 -5.47 15.31
C VAL A 66 6.49 -5.27 14.11
N ARG A 67 7.70 -4.71 14.33
CA ARG A 67 8.71 -4.60 13.25
C ARG A 67 9.10 -5.96 12.69
N CYS A 68 9.28 -6.97 13.54
CA CYS A 68 9.57 -8.34 13.10
C CYS A 68 8.39 -8.93 12.31
N VAL A 69 7.14 -8.70 12.74
CA VAL A 69 5.94 -9.12 11.99
C VAL A 69 5.88 -8.46 10.60
N LYS A 70 6.12 -7.16 10.51
CA LYS A 70 6.16 -6.43 9.24
C LYS A 70 7.20 -7.02 8.28
N MET A 71 8.40 -7.31 8.78
CA MET A 71 9.45 -7.95 7.99
C MET A 71 9.09 -9.39 7.59
N ALA A 72 8.48 -10.18 8.48
CA ALA A 72 7.99 -11.51 8.16
C ALA A 72 6.93 -11.47 7.04
N LYS A 73 5.99 -10.52 7.08
CA LYS A 73 5.01 -10.29 6.01
C LYS A 73 5.68 -9.94 4.68
N LEU A 74 6.69 -9.06 4.69
CA LEU A 74 7.44 -8.69 3.49
C LEU A 74 8.15 -9.89 2.86
N VAL A 75 8.81 -10.71 3.67
CA VAL A 75 9.49 -11.94 3.20
C VAL A 75 8.47 -12.97 2.70
N THR A 76 7.30 -13.05 3.33
CA THR A 76 6.18 -13.86 2.86
C THR A 76 5.71 -13.42 1.48
N LEU A 77 5.56 -12.11 1.26
CA LEU A 77 5.22 -11.56 -0.05
C LEU A 77 6.29 -11.90 -1.09
N GLN A 78 7.58 -11.76 -0.74
CA GLN A 78 8.68 -12.14 -1.64
C GLN A 78 8.60 -13.61 -2.05
N LEU A 79 8.39 -14.52 -1.09
CA LEU A 79 8.22 -15.95 -1.35
C LEU A 79 7.01 -16.21 -2.25
N HIS A 80 5.89 -15.53 -1.99
CA HIS A 80 4.68 -15.64 -2.81
C HIS A 80 4.94 -15.24 -4.27
N LEU A 81 5.58 -14.10 -4.51
CA LEU A 81 5.95 -13.65 -5.86
C LEU A 81 6.85 -14.66 -6.58
N LEU A 82 7.89 -15.17 -5.90
CA LEU A 82 8.80 -16.16 -6.46
C LEU A 82 8.14 -17.53 -6.72
N SER A 83 7.04 -17.83 -6.03
CA SER A 83 6.28 -19.07 -6.21
C SER A 83 5.35 -19.00 -7.42
N HIS A 84 4.93 -17.78 -7.78
CA HIS A 84 4.09 -17.50 -8.96
C HIS A 84 4.91 -17.11 -10.20
N GLY A 85 6.24 -17.31 -10.17
CA GLY A 85 7.12 -17.04 -11.31
C GLY A 85 7.52 -15.57 -11.49
N HIS A 86 7.13 -14.68 -10.58
CA HIS A 86 7.57 -13.28 -10.62
C HIS A 86 8.98 -13.16 -10.03
N SER A 87 9.92 -12.62 -10.80
CA SER A 87 11.30 -12.38 -10.37
C SER A 87 11.50 -11.04 -9.66
N GLN A 88 10.43 -10.25 -9.47
CA GLN A 88 10.52 -8.93 -8.85
C GLN A 88 10.98 -9.06 -7.38
N ARG A 89 11.98 -8.26 -7.02
CA ARG A 89 12.50 -8.16 -5.66
C ARG A 89 11.75 -7.08 -4.90
N VAL A 90 11.25 -7.42 -3.70
CA VAL A 90 10.58 -6.50 -2.76
C VAL A 90 11.29 -6.39 -1.41
N ILE A 91 12.27 -7.25 -1.15
CA ILE A 91 13.14 -7.20 0.03
C ILE A 91 14.44 -6.44 -0.26
N ASN A 92 15.09 -5.92 0.79
CA ASN A 92 16.36 -5.18 0.71
C ASN A 92 16.33 -4.06 -0.34
N LEU A 93 15.19 -3.38 -0.47
CA LEU A 93 15.05 -2.22 -1.35
C LEU A 93 15.75 -1.02 -0.73
N ARG A 94 16.40 -0.23 -1.59
CA ARG A 94 16.88 1.09 -1.19
C ARG A 94 15.70 2.06 -1.09
N PRO A 95 15.77 3.12 -0.25
CA PRO A 95 14.68 4.10 -0.14
C PRO A 95 14.23 4.69 -1.48
N ALA A 96 15.16 4.90 -2.42
CA ALA A 96 14.86 5.41 -3.76
C ALA A 96 14.10 4.40 -4.66
N GLU A 97 14.20 3.09 -4.37
CA GLU A 97 13.60 2.02 -5.16
C GLU A 97 12.16 1.72 -4.73
N VAL A 98 11.79 2.03 -3.48
CA VAL A 98 10.50 1.66 -2.90
C VAL A 98 9.33 2.19 -3.73
N LEU A 99 9.35 3.48 -4.11
CA LEU A 99 8.27 4.09 -4.90
C LEU A 99 8.12 3.42 -6.27
N THR A 100 9.23 3.14 -6.96
CA THR A 100 9.19 2.47 -8.27
C THR A 100 8.63 1.06 -8.14
N THR A 101 9.05 0.31 -7.13
CA THR A 101 8.57 -1.07 -6.90
C THR A 101 7.07 -1.10 -6.59
N ILE A 102 6.56 -0.22 -5.73
CA ILE A 102 5.11 -0.23 -5.41
C ILE A 102 4.23 0.13 -6.61
N LEU A 103 4.72 0.96 -7.53
CA LEU A 103 3.99 1.33 -8.75
C LEU A 103 3.92 0.18 -9.78
N GLU A 104 4.82 -0.78 -9.68
CA GLU A 104 4.87 -1.97 -10.53
C GLU A 104 4.01 -3.12 -9.98
N LEU A 105 3.86 -3.23 -8.65
CA LEU A 105 3.11 -4.33 -8.02
C LEU A 105 1.64 -4.36 -8.44
N PRO A 106 1.10 -5.49 -8.92
CA PRO A 106 -0.26 -5.57 -9.45
C PRO A 106 -1.35 -5.35 -8.40
N HIS A 107 -1.18 -5.89 -7.18
CA HIS A 107 -2.24 -5.87 -6.17
C HIS A 107 -1.97 -4.85 -5.06
N CYS A 108 -3.05 -4.26 -4.55
CA CYS A 108 -3.01 -3.22 -3.53
C CYS A 108 -2.47 -3.74 -2.19
N TYR A 109 -2.84 -4.97 -1.79
CA TYR A 109 -2.31 -5.57 -0.57
C TYR A 109 -0.77 -5.69 -0.60
N GLN A 110 -0.18 -5.91 -1.78
CA GLN A 110 1.27 -6.02 -1.94
C GLN A 110 1.93 -4.66 -1.70
N VAL A 111 1.31 -3.58 -2.21
CA VAL A 111 1.76 -2.20 -1.95
C VAL A 111 1.71 -1.88 -0.45
N PHE A 112 0.63 -2.25 0.24
CA PHE A 112 0.52 -2.04 1.69
C PHE A 112 1.57 -2.83 2.49
N VAL A 113 1.82 -4.09 2.14
CA VAL A 113 2.87 -4.89 2.81
C VAL A 113 4.26 -4.26 2.64
N VAL A 114 4.60 -3.78 1.43
CA VAL A 114 5.89 -3.12 1.18
C VAL A 114 5.98 -1.80 1.93
N THR A 115 5.00 -0.90 1.78
CA THR A 115 4.99 0.39 2.47
C THR A 115 5.06 0.26 3.99
N GLU A 116 4.34 -0.71 4.57
CA GLU A 116 4.37 -0.99 6.01
C GLU A 116 5.75 -1.47 6.49
N ALA A 117 6.42 -2.33 5.72
CA ALA A 117 7.71 -2.92 6.11
C ALA A 117 8.90 -1.94 6.00
N TYR A 118 8.85 -1.01 5.04
CA TYR A 118 9.86 0.05 4.90
C TYR A 118 9.51 1.34 5.66
N ASP A 119 8.42 1.35 6.43
CA ASP A 119 7.85 2.55 7.07
C ASP A 119 7.75 3.73 6.08
N PHE A 120 7.37 3.44 4.82
CA PHE A 120 7.27 4.40 3.73
C PHE A 120 5.82 4.83 3.50
N SER A 121 5.56 6.14 3.49
CA SER A 121 4.23 6.70 3.21
C SER A 121 4.23 7.38 1.85
N PRO A 122 3.69 6.73 0.80
CA PRO A 122 3.67 7.33 -0.54
C PRO A 122 2.66 8.47 -0.64
N ASP A 123 2.86 9.34 -1.63
CA ASP A 123 1.77 10.19 -2.16
C ASP A 123 0.72 9.27 -2.79
N TRP A 124 -0.37 9.04 -2.08
CA TRP A 124 -1.44 8.15 -2.54
C TRP A 124 -2.20 8.73 -3.73
N ALA A 125 -2.28 10.07 -3.88
CA ALA A 125 -2.85 10.67 -5.07
C ALA A 125 -1.98 10.36 -6.30
N GLU A 126 -0.65 10.35 -6.17
CA GLU A 126 0.27 9.93 -7.23
C GLU A 126 0.10 8.44 -7.60
N VAL A 127 0.01 7.56 -6.59
CA VAL A 127 -0.17 6.12 -6.82
C VAL A 127 -1.49 5.85 -7.53
N LEU A 128 -2.58 6.43 -7.04
CA LEU A 128 -3.92 6.27 -7.64
C LEU A 128 -3.99 6.90 -9.02
N TYR A 129 -3.35 8.05 -9.25
CA TYR A 129 -3.24 8.65 -10.59
C TYR A 129 -2.55 7.68 -11.56
N LYS A 130 -1.39 7.12 -11.19
CA LYS A 130 -0.65 6.18 -12.05
C LYS A 130 -1.37 4.85 -12.27
N LYS A 131 -2.03 4.30 -11.26
CA LYS A 131 -2.73 2.99 -11.34
C LYS A 131 -4.10 3.10 -12.01
N ILE A 132 -4.90 4.09 -11.64
CA ILE A 132 -6.29 4.17 -12.06
C ILE A 132 -6.43 5.09 -13.26
N ILE A 133 -5.90 6.31 -13.19
CA ILE A 133 -6.10 7.29 -14.26
C ILE A 133 -5.32 6.90 -15.50
N LEU A 134 -4.04 6.54 -15.35
CA LEU A 134 -3.17 6.19 -16.47
C LEU A 134 -3.38 4.76 -16.98
N LYS A 135 -3.50 3.77 -16.08
CA LYS A 135 -3.61 2.34 -16.47
C LYS A 135 -5.04 1.78 -16.49
N GLY A 136 -6.03 2.49 -15.93
CA GLY A 136 -7.41 2.01 -15.87
C GLY A 136 -7.64 0.86 -14.89
N ASP A 137 -6.76 0.67 -13.90
CA ASP A 137 -6.85 -0.44 -12.95
C ASP A 137 -7.84 -0.14 -11.81
N PHE A 138 -9.12 -0.36 -12.08
CA PHE A 138 -10.18 -0.18 -11.08
C PHE A 138 -10.27 -1.37 -10.10
N ILE A 139 -9.68 -2.52 -10.42
CA ILE A 139 -9.58 -3.63 -9.46
C ILE A 139 -8.71 -3.19 -8.29
N PHE A 140 -7.59 -2.52 -8.58
CA PHE A 140 -6.75 -1.90 -7.55
C PHE A 140 -7.52 -0.89 -6.68
N LEU A 141 -8.41 -0.09 -7.26
CA LEU A 141 -9.24 0.86 -6.51
C LEU A 141 -10.19 0.15 -5.53
N GLU A 142 -10.86 -0.91 -5.99
CA GLU A 142 -11.73 -1.71 -5.13
C GLU A 142 -10.97 -2.31 -3.94
N GLU A 143 -9.79 -2.87 -4.20
CA GLU A 143 -8.91 -3.36 -3.13
C GLU A 143 -8.47 -2.22 -2.19
N PHE A 144 -8.11 -1.05 -2.73
CA PHE A 144 -7.65 0.11 -1.95
C PHE A 144 -8.67 0.60 -0.94
N LYS A 145 -9.96 0.64 -1.32
CA LYS A 145 -11.06 1.06 -0.45
C LYS A 145 -11.21 0.19 0.80
N LEU A 146 -10.78 -1.08 0.75
CA LEU A 146 -10.80 -1.97 1.91
C LEU A 146 -9.79 -1.57 2.99
N TYR A 147 -8.72 -0.88 2.60
CA TYR A 147 -7.64 -0.46 3.51
C TYR A 147 -7.76 1.01 3.91
N ARG A 148 -8.27 1.87 3.03
CA ARG A 148 -8.35 3.31 3.27
C ARG A 148 -9.59 3.96 2.62
N PRO A 149 -10.31 4.83 3.34
CA PRO A 149 -11.39 5.63 2.75
C PRO A 149 -10.85 6.64 1.73
N LEU A 150 -11.65 6.90 0.69
CA LEU A 150 -11.33 7.88 -0.35
C LEU A 150 -11.76 9.28 0.12
N SER A 151 -10.83 10.02 0.73
CA SER A 151 -11.11 11.41 1.14
C SER A 151 -11.30 12.33 -0.07
N ALA A 152 -12.13 13.37 0.07
CA ALA A 152 -12.30 14.43 -0.92
C ALA A 152 -10.96 15.01 -1.44
N SER A 153 -9.99 15.20 -0.54
CA SER A 153 -8.67 15.74 -0.89
C SER A 153 -7.92 14.90 -1.93
N LEU A 154 -8.09 13.56 -1.90
CA LEU A 154 -7.47 12.68 -2.89
C LEU A 154 -8.02 12.93 -4.29
N PHE A 155 -9.33 13.16 -4.43
CA PHE A 155 -9.94 13.46 -5.71
C PHE A 155 -9.46 14.81 -6.25
N GLU A 156 -9.36 15.83 -5.40
CA GLU A 156 -8.84 17.15 -5.80
C GLU A 156 -7.37 17.06 -6.24
N GLU A 157 -6.52 16.32 -5.53
CA GLU A 157 -5.11 16.13 -5.88
C GLU A 157 -4.93 15.34 -7.18
N ILE A 158 -5.69 14.25 -7.36
CA ILE A 158 -5.69 13.47 -8.62
C ILE A 158 -6.18 14.34 -9.79
N SER A 159 -7.22 15.14 -9.57
CA SER A 159 -7.74 16.10 -10.54
C SER A 159 -6.68 17.12 -10.97
N LYS A 160 -5.96 17.71 -10.00
CA LYS A 160 -4.85 18.65 -10.27
C LYS A 160 -3.72 17.98 -11.07
N LYS A 161 -3.39 16.72 -10.80
CA LYS A 161 -2.40 15.98 -11.60
C LYS A 161 -2.86 15.75 -13.05
N LEU A 162 -4.17 15.54 -13.26
CA LEU A 162 -4.73 15.41 -14.61
C LEU A 162 -4.72 16.71 -15.41
N THR A 163 -4.91 17.86 -14.77
CA THR A 163 -4.86 19.15 -15.49
C THR A 163 -3.45 19.49 -15.97
N GLN A 164 -2.43 19.03 -15.25
CA GLN A 164 -1.01 19.20 -15.62
C GLN A 164 -0.59 18.27 -16.77
N ASN A 165 -1.14 17.05 -16.81
CA ASN A 165 -0.84 16.07 -17.84
C ASN A 165 -2.09 15.28 -18.21
N ARG A 166 -2.60 15.47 -19.43
CA ARG A 166 -3.85 14.88 -19.93
C ARG A 166 -3.58 13.82 -21.02
N PRO A 167 -3.27 12.57 -20.65
CA PRO A 167 -3.14 11.48 -21.61
C PRO A 167 -4.50 11.04 -22.18
N PRO A 168 -4.50 10.31 -23.31
CA PRO A 168 -5.71 9.71 -23.85
C PRO A 168 -6.34 8.74 -22.83
N ASN A 169 -7.67 8.68 -22.77
CA ASN A 169 -8.48 7.90 -21.82
C ASN A 169 -8.49 8.37 -20.35
N ALA A 170 -7.58 9.28 -19.96
CA ALA A 170 -7.48 9.74 -18.58
C ALA A 170 -8.75 10.46 -18.08
N SER A 171 -9.41 11.23 -18.95
CA SER A 171 -10.69 11.88 -18.64
C SER A 171 -11.81 10.87 -18.40
N HIS A 172 -11.87 9.78 -19.17
CA HIS A 172 -12.85 8.71 -18.97
C HIS A 172 -12.62 8.01 -17.63
N ASN A 173 -11.36 7.72 -17.30
CA ASN A 173 -11.01 7.09 -16.04
C ASN A 173 -11.28 8.00 -14.84
N LEU A 174 -11.00 9.31 -14.95
CA LEU A 174 -11.36 10.26 -13.89
C LEU A 174 -12.87 10.32 -13.69
N LYS A 175 -13.64 10.37 -14.78
CA LYS A 175 -15.10 10.36 -14.71
C LYS A 175 -15.61 9.10 -13.99
N LYS A 176 -15.07 7.91 -14.30
CA LYS A 176 -15.38 6.68 -13.56
C LYS A 176 -14.99 6.78 -12.08
N LEU A 177 -13.80 7.30 -11.78
CA LEU A 177 -13.32 7.48 -10.42
C LEU A 177 -14.26 8.36 -9.58
N LEU A 178 -14.80 9.44 -10.14
CA LEU A 178 -15.73 10.34 -9.44
C LEU A 178 -17.02 9.66 -8.95
N HIS A 179 -17.44 8.56 -9.59
CA HIS A 179 -18.60 7.79 -9.09
C HIS A 179 -18.34 7.12 -7.74
N HIS A 180 -17.07 7.04 -7.32
CA HIS A 180 -16.66 6.53 -6.02
C HIS A 180 -16.44 7.66 -4.99
N CYS A 181 -16.72 8.92 -5.33
CA CYS A 181 -16.60 10.05 -4.41
C CYS A 181 -17.86 10.17 -3.56
N GLU A 182 -17.72 10.01 -2.25
CA GLU A 182 -18.83 10.17 -1.30
C GLU A 182 -19.17 11.66 -1.03
N ASP A 183 -18.18 12.55 -1.21
CA ASP A 183 -18.40 13.99 -1.10
C ASP A 183 -19.09 14.52 -2.37
N ILE A 184 -20.40 14.77 -2.24
CA ILE A 184 -21.28 15.21 -3.33
C ILE A 184 -20.84 16.57 -3.89
N TYR A 185 -20.45 17.51 -3.04
CA TYR A 185 -20.07 18.85 -3.47
C TYR A 185 -18.76 18.80 -4.26
N ILE A 186 -17.77 18.06 -3.75
CA ILE A 186 -16.48 17.89 -4.43
C ILE A 186 -16.65 17.10 -5.73
N CYS A 187 -17.49 16.07 -5.75
CA CYS A 187 -17.83 15.34 -6.97
C CYS A 187 -18.44 16.26 -8.03
N TYR A 188 -19.42 17.09 -7.65
CA TYR A 188 -20.05 18.07 -8.53
C TYR A 188 -19.04 19.09 -9.07
N LYS A 189 -18.26 19.73 -8.17
CA LYS A 189 -17.25 20.73 -8.52
C LYS A 189 -16.24 20.18 -9.52
N LEU A 190 -15.68 18.99 -9.23
CA LEU A 190 -14.71 18.35 -10.12
C LEU A 190 -15.33 17.91 -11.45
N ALA A 191 -16.57 17.42 -11.44
CA ALA A 191 -17.28 17.09 -12.68
C ALA A 191 -17.47 18.33 -13.57
N TYR A 192 -17.85 19.46 -12.97
CA TYR A 192 -17.99 20.73 -13.68
C TYR A 192 -16.65 21.23 -14.24
N ASP A 193 -15.59 21.24 -13.42
CA ASP A 193 -14.24 21.68 -13.80
C ASP A 193 -13.68 20.89 -15.00
N HIS A 194 -13.96 19.58 -15.06
CA HIS A 194 -13.53 18.70 -16.16
C HIS A 194 -14.54 18.58 -17.31
N LYS A 195 -15.62 19.37 -17.29
CA LYS A 195 -16.68 19.40 -18.32
C LYS A 195 -17.46 18.08 -18.46
N PHE A 196 -17.57 17.30 -17.39
CA PHE A 196 -18.43 16.12 -17.28
C PHE A 196 -19.86 16.55 -16.93
N PHE A 197 -20.49 17.31 -17.81
CA PHE A 197 -21.80 17.90 -17.56
C PHE A 197 -22.90 16.86 -17.34
N ASP A 198 -22.74 15.67 -17.89
CA ASP A 198 -23.70 14.58 -17.65
C ASP A 198 -23.68 14.12 -16.19
N VAL A 199 -22.50 14.02 -15.57
CA VAL A 199 -22.37 13.71 -14.13
C VAL A 199 -22.85 14.88 -13.27
N ALA A 200 -22.45 16.11 -13.62
CA ALA A 200 -22.86 17.30 -12.88
C ALA A 200 -24.39 17.50 -12.90
N ASN A 201 -25.02 17.32 -14.05
CA ASN A 201 -26.48 17.43 -14.20
C ASN A 201 -27.20 16.28 -13.49
N MET A 202 -26.67 15.06 -13.53
CA MET A 202 -27.23 13.93 -12.77
C MET A 202 -27.27 14.24 -11.27
N LEU A 203 -26.21 14.81 -10.71
CA LEU A 203 -26.15 15.20 -9.30
C LEU A 203 -27.11 16.35 -8.94
N LEU A 204 -27.36 17.28 -9.86
CA LEU A 204 -28.34 18.35 -9.65
C LEU A 204 -29.79 17.89 -9.76
N GLN A 205 -30.04 16.82 -10.52
CA GLN A 205 -31.39 16.29 -10.75
C GLN A 205 -31.77 15.17 -9.77
N ASP A 206 -30.79 14.52 -9.12
CA ASP A 206 -31.05 13.49 -8.13
C ASP A 206 -31.69 14.11 -6.87
N SER A 207 -32.84 13.55 -6.47
CA SER A 207 -33.63 14.04 -5.33
C SER A 207 -32.88 13.95 -4.01
N LYS A 208 -31.87 13.08 -3.91
CA LYS A 208 -31.05 12.91 -2.69
C LYS A 208 -29.94 13.95 -2.55
N THR A 209 -29.42 14.46 -3.66
CA THR A 209 -28.24 15.34 -3.68
C THR A 209 -28.58 16.79 -4.03
N SER A 210 -29.67 17.00 -4.77
CA SER A 210 -30.08 18.31 -5.29
C SER A 210 -30.31 19.38 -4.22
N SER A 211 -31.03 19.05 -3.13
CA SER A 211 -31.28 20.00 -2.03
C SER A 211 -29.99 20.48 -1.38
N TYR A 212 -29.10 19.56 -1.03
CA TYR A 212 -27.79 19.86 -0.46
C TYR A 212 -26.92 20.72 -1.38
N LEU A 213 -26.89 20.38 -2.68
CA LEU A 213 -26.11 21.13 -3.66
C LEU A 213 -26.64 22.55 -3.86
N ASN A 214 -27.97 22.72 -3.94
CA ASN A 214 -28.56 24.05 -4.08
C ASN A 214 -28.22 24.94 -2.88
N ASP A 215 -28.30 24.42 -1.65
CA ASP A 215 -27.91 25.18 -0.44
C ASP A 215 -26.41 25.57 -0.46
N ARG A 216 -25.55 24.66 -0.95
CA ARG A 216 -24.10 24.89 -1.04
C ARG A 216 -23.66 25.78 -2.19
N LEU A 217 -24.44 25.88 -3.26
CA LEU A 217 -24.13 26.72 -4.43
C LEU A 217 -24.66 28.15 -4.29
N ILE A 218 -25.67 28.36 -3.43
CA ILE A 218 -26.25 29.67 -3.14
C ILE A 218 -25.49 30.39 -2.01
N SER A 219 -24.73 29.66 -1.19
CA SER A 219 -23.86 30.19 -0.12
C SER A 219 -22.48 30.62 -0.60
#